data_AF-A0A2N6F1G4-F1
#
_entry.id   AF-A0A2N6F1G4-F1
#
_cell.length_a   1.000
_cell.length_b   1.000
_cell.length_c   1.000
_cell.angle_alpha   90.00
_cell.angle_beta   90.00
_cell.angle_gamma   90.00
#
_symmetry.space_group_name_H-M   'P 1'
#
loop_
_entity.id
_entity.type
_entity.pdbx_description
1 polymer ?
#
loop_
_entity_poly.entity_id
_entity_poly.type
_entity_poly.pdbx_seq_one_letter_code
_entity_poly.pdbx_strand_id
1 'polypeptide(L)' 'MKGTGLSEDDVAELMTNLEASHYYKKVRLKVTKQKAVSGLRLQNFEISCQVEKTVAKVNK' A
#
# COMPACT_ATOMS: atom_id res chain seq x y z
N MET A 1 -2.84 4.27 3.27
CA MET A 1 -1.45 4.39 2.80
C MET A 1 -1.47 4.84 1.36
N LYS A 2 -0.62 5.80 0.97
CA LYS A 2 -0.50 6.29 -0.40
C LYS A 2 0.93 6.04 -0.87
N GLY A 3 1.10 5.61 -2.10
CA GLY A 3 2.42 5.31 -2.68
C GLY A 3 2.42 5.45 -4.20
N THR A 4 3.61 5.33 -4.78
CA THR A 4 3.81 5.32 -6.22
C THR A 4 4.62 4.08 -6.57
N GLY A 5 4.05 3.22 -7.40
CA GLY A 5 4.69 2.04 -7.97
C GLY A 5 5.27 2.35 -9.35
N LEU A 6 6.25 1.55 -9.77
CA LEU A 6 6.81 1.62 -11.12
C LEU A 6 5.94 0.83 -12.12
N SER A 7 5.16 -0.13 -11.63
CA SER A 7 4.28 -0.99 -12.42
C SER A 7 3.06 -1.48 -11.61
N GLU A 8 2.08 -2.11 -12.28
CA GLU A 8 0.95 -2.77 -11.61
C GLU A 8 1.40 -3.97 -10.77
N ASP A 9 2.42 -4.69 -11.23
CA ASP A 9 3.01 -5.82 -10.51
C ASP A 9 3.59 -5.39 -9.15
N ASP A 10 4.27 -4.25 -9.07
CA ASP A 10 4.78 -3.73 -7.79
C ASP A 10 3.65 -3.43 -6.79
N VAL A 11 2.52 -2.92 -7.28
CA VAL A 11 1.36 -2.61 -6.44
C VAL A 11 0.69 -3.90 -5.97
N ALA A 12 0.59 -4.90 -6.85
CA ALA A 12 0.05 -6.21 -6.52
C ALA A 12 0.91 -6.93 -5.47
N GLU A 13 2.24 -6.95 -5.65
CA GLU A 13 3.17 -7.55 -4.70
C GLU A 13 3.10 -6.88 -3.33
N LEU A 14 3.02 -5.53 -3.30
CA LEU A 14 2.82 -4.79 -2.05
C LEU A 14 1.51 -5.20 -1.34
N MET A 15 0.41 -5.32 -2.07
CA MET A 15 -0.86 -5.74 -1.49
C MET A 15 -0.78 -7.15 -0.93
N THR A 16 -0.19 -8.10 -1.65
CA THR A 16 0.02 -9.47 -1.18
C THR A 16 0.90 -9.52 0.08
N ASN A 17 1.99 -8.74 0.11
CA ASN A 17 2.86 -8.65 1.28
C ASN A 17 2.15 -8.04 2.49
N LEU A 18 1.28 -7.04 2.27
CA LEU A 18 0.47 -6.45 3.34
C LEU A 18 -0.57 -7.44 3.87
N GLU A 19 -1.20 -8.25 3.01
CA GLU A 19 -2.16 -9.28 3.42
C GLU A 19 -1.50 -10.45 4.16
N ALA A 20 -0.28 -10.81 3.78
CA ALA A 20 0.52 -11.82 4.46
C ALA A 20 1.05 -11.35 5.83
N SER A 21 1.07 -10.04 6.08
CA SER A 21 1.58 -9.47 7.31
C SER A 21 0.56 -9.54 8.45
N HIS A 22 0.96 -10.07 9.60
CA HIS A 22 0.13 -10.05 10.82
C HIS A 22 -0.22 -8.64 11.33
N TYR A 23 0.49 -7.60 10.87
CA TYR A 23 0.28 -6.22 11.31
C TYR A 23 -0.80 -5.48 10.51
N TYR A 24 -1.17 -5.98 9.33
CA TYR A 24 -2.10 -5.30 8.44
C TYR A 24 -3.22 -6.26 8.06
N LYS A 25 -4.46 -5.88 8.34
CA LYS A 25 -5.66 -6.62 7.93
C LYS A 25 -6.55 -5.76 7.06
N LYS A 26 -7.45 -6.41 6.30
CA LYS A 26 -8.40 -5.76 5.39
C LYS A 26 -7.71 -4.78 4.43
N VAL A 27 -6.64 -5.26 3.77
CA VAL A 27 -5.95 -4.50 2.74
C VAL A 27 -6.86 -4.39 1.52
N ARG A 28 -7.11 -3.17 1.04
CA ARG A 28 -7.97 -2.89 -0.11
C ARG A 28 -7.38 -1.76 -0.93
N LEU A 29 -7.35 -1.95 -2.24
CA LEU A 29 -7.01 -0.90 -3.19
C LEU A 29 -8.18 0.07 -3.31
N LYS A 30 -7.93 1.36 -3.02
CA LYS A 30 -8.94 2.42 -3.19
C LYS A 30 -8.85 3.08 -4.54
N VAL A 31 -7.64 3.43 -4.97
CA VAL A 31 -7.41 4.19 -6.20
C VAL A 31 -6.11 3.72 -6.81
N THR A 32 -6.11 3.54 -8.14
CA THR A 32 -4.91 3.48 -8.95
C THR A 32 -4.99 4.57 -10.00
N LYS A 33 -3.91 5.33 -10.17
CA LYS A 33 -3.82 6.38 -11.17
C LYS A 33 -2.47 6.29 -11.85
N GLN A 34 -2.51 5.96 -13.13
CA GLN A 34 -1.32 5.99 -13.96
C GLN A 34 -0.90 7.45 -14.18
N LYS A 35 0.39 7.71 -13.99
CA LYS A 35 1.02 9.01 -14.17
C LYS A 35 2.27 8.81 -15.03
N ALA A 36 2.24 9.32 -16.25
CA ALA A 36 3.45 9.43 -17.06
C ALA A 36 4.25 10.65 -16.62
N VAL A 37 5.46 10.45 -16.11
CA VAL A 37 6.38 11.54 -15.74
C VAL A 37 7.71 11.28 -16.44
N SER A 38 8.15 12.22 -17.27
CA SER A 38 9.47 12.17 -17.93
C SER A 38 9.72 10.86 -18.70
N GLY A 39 8.71 10.31 -19.35
CA GLY A 39 8.79 9.04 -20.10
C GLY A 39 8.59 7.77 -19.27
N LEU A 40 8.52 7.87 -17.94
CA LEU A 40 8.26 6.75 -17.05
C LEU A 40 6.76 6.64 -16.75
N ARG A 41 6.20 5.43 -16.91
CA ARG A 41 4.82 5.11 -16.52
C ARG A 41 4.81 4.75 -15.05
N LEU A 42 4.54 5.73 -14.20
CA LEU A 42 4.36 5.50 -12.77
C LEU A 42 2.90 5.20 -12.48
N GLN A 43 2.65 4.51 -11.37
CA GLN A 43 1.30 4.25 -10.92
C GLN A 43 1.14 4.68 -9.47
N ASN A 44 0.41 5.77 -9.28
CA ASN A 44 0.04 6.21 -7.95
C ASN A 44 -1.09 5.32 -7.45
N PHE A 45 -0.92 4.77 -6.26
CA PHE A 45 -1.93 3.94 -5.64
C PHE A 45 -2.25 4.42 -4.24
N GLU A 46 -3.50 4.20 -3.84
CA GLU A 46 -3.96 4.40 -2.47
C GLU A 46 -4.51 3.07 -1.96
N ILE A 47 -3.88 2.54 -0.91
CA ILE A 47 -4.29 1.31 -0.24
C ILE A 47 -4.90 1.68 1.11
N SER A 48 -6.09 1.18 1.37
CA SER A 48 -6.73 1.20 2.67
C SER A 48 -6.39 -0.09 3.39
N CYS A 49 -5.83 -0.02 4.59
CA CYS A 49 -5.51 -1.18 5.41
C CYS A 49 -5.77 -0.83 6.87
N GLN A 50 -6.24 -1.82 7.64
CA GLN A 50 -6.42 -1.71 9.07
C GLN A 50 -5.14 -2.20 9.76
N VAL A 51 -4.45 -1.30 10.45
CA VAL A 51 -3.25 -1.65 11.21
C VAL A 51 -3.70 -2.32 12.50
N GLU A 52 -3.40 -3.61 12.65
CA GLU A 52 -3.60 -4.35 13.89
C GLU A 52 -2.43 -4.01 14.82
N LYS A 53 -2.57 -2.91 15.57
CA LYS A 53 -1.59 -2.51 16.58
C LYS A 53 -1.50 -3.59 17.66
N THR A 54 -0.44 -4.38 17.63
CA THR A 54 0.22 -4.89 18.84
C THR A 54 1.47 -4.06 19.14
N VAL A 55 1.33 -2.73 19.13
CA VAL A 55 2.23 -1.88 19.91
C VAL A 55 1.39 -1.19 20.96
N ALA A 56 1.54 -1.72 22.17
CA ALA A 56 1.08 -1.09 23.40
C ALA A 56 1.33 0.41 23.30
N LYS A 57 0.29 1.20 23.57
CA LYS A 57 0.50 2.56 24.07
C LYS A 57 1.32 2.41 25.35
N VAL A 58 2.65 2.53 25.28
CA VAL A 58 3.44 2.89 26.45
C VAL A 58 3.10 4.35 26.70
N ASN A 59 2.12 4.55 27.58
CA ASN A 59 1.87 5.85 28.20
C ASN A 59 3.17 6.32 28.86
N LYS A 60 3.52 7.59 28.66
CA LYS A 60 4.49 8.30 29.51
C LYS A 60 3.81 9.53 30.06
#